data_AF-X1TT23-F1
#
_entry.id   AF-X1TT23-F1
#
_cell.length_a   1.000
_cell.length_b   1.000
_cell.length_c   1.000
_cell.angle_alpha   90.00
_cell.angle_beta   90.00
_cell.angle_gamma   90.00
#
_symmetry.space_group_name_H-M   'P 1'
#
loop_
_entity.id
_entity.type
_entity.pdbx_description
1 polymer ?
#
loop_
_entity_poly.entity_id
_entity_poly.type
_entity_poly.pdbx_seq_one_letter_code
_entity_poly.pdbx_strand_id
1 'polypeptide(L)' 'MLLTPEKIKQAIKDAHKRNPGKILPAMEIYLAIAQAQYNEDMKEVNHESDL' A
#
# COMPACT_ATOMS: atom_id res chain seq x y z
N MET A 1 7.88 -5.90 7.45
CA MET A 1 8.23 -6.92 6.42
C MET A 1 7.93 -6.38 5.03
N LEU A 2 8.61 -6.84 3.96
CA LEU A 2 8.24 -6.49 2.58
C LEU A 2 6.82 -6.95 2.23
N LEU A 3 6.04 -6.10 1.55
CA LEU A 3 4.69 -6.45 1.09
C LEU A 3 4.67 -7.66 0.16
N THR A 4 3.62 -8.48 0.30
CA THR A 4 3.34 -9.56 -0.65
C THR A 4 2.77 -8.99 -1.97
N PRO A 5 2.89 -9.73 -3.08
CA PRO A 5 2.29 -9.34 -4.37
C PRO A 5 0.78 -9.03 -4.28
N GLU A 6 0.04 -9.74 -3.44
CA GLU A 6 -1.39 -9.56 -3.20
C GLU A 6 -1.68 -8.22 -2.54
N LYS A 7 -0.89 -7.84 -1.53
CA LYS A 7 -1.02 -6.53 -0.86
C LYS A 7 -0.66 -5.38 -1.81
N ILE A 8 0.37 -5.56 -2.64
CA ILE A 8 0.73 -4.61 -3.70
C ILE A 8 -0.45 -4.43 -4.67
N LYS A 9 -1.03 -5.53 -5.17
CA LYS A 9 -2.18 -5.49 -6.08
C LYS A 9 -3.39 -4.80 -5.45
N GLN A 10 -3.63 -5.04 -4.17
CA GLN A 10 -4.72 -4.41 -3.42
C GLN A 10 -4.51 -2.89 -3.28
N ALA A 11 -3.29 -2.45 -2.93
CA ALA A 11 -2.96 -1.04 -2.81
C ALA A 11 -3.17 -0.28 -4.13
N ILE A 12 -2.75 -0.86 -5.25
CA ILE A 12 -2.95 -0.28 -6.59
C ILE A 12 -4.44 -0.21 -6.94
N LYS A 13 -5.20 -1.27 -6.66
CA LYS A 13 -6.66 -1.28 -6.89
C LYS A 13 -7.36 -0.19 -6.08
N ASP A 14 -6.99 0.00 -4.83
CA ASP A 14 -7.62 0.99 -3.96
C ASP A 14 -7.26 2.42 -4.36
N ALA A 15 -6.02 2.66 -4.84
CA ALA A 15 -5.67 3.92 -5.46
C ALA A 15 -6.49 4.18 -6.74
N HIS A 16 -6.70 3.16 -7.57
CA HIS A 16 -7.42 3.29 -8.84
C HIS A 16 -8.92 3.60 -8.64
N LYS A 17 -9.53 3.08 -7.58
CA LYS A 17 -10.92 3.39 -7.21
C LYS A 17 -11.19 4.88 -7.02
N ARG A 18 -10.16 5.67 -6.64
CA ARG A 18 -10.28 7.11 -6.42
C ARG A 18 -10.33 7.90 -7.74
N ASN A 19 -9.82 7.32 -8.82
CA ASN A 19 -9.74 7.94 -10.15
C ASN A 19 -10.31 6.99 -11.22
N PRO A 20 -11.61 6.66 -11.17
CA PRO A 20 -12.22 5.71 -12.09
C PRO A 20 -12.14 6.22 -13.54
N GLY A 21 -11.94 5.29 -14.49
CA GLY A 21 -11.92 5.58 -15.93
C GLY A 21 -10.63 6.23 -16.45
N LYS A 22 -9.61 6.40 -15.60
CA LYS A 22 -8.29 6.91 -16.01
C LYS A 22 -7.20 5.93 -15.61
N ILE A 23 -6.23 5.72 -16.50
CA ILE A 23 -5.02 4.96 -16.15
C ILE A 23 -4.27 5.75 -15.07
N LEU A 24 -3.88 5.06 -13.99
CA LEU A 24 -3.07 5.68 -12.95
C LEU A 24 -1.68 6.03 -13.48
N PRO A 25 -1.18 7.24 -13.25
CA PRO A 25 0.22 7.57 -13.47
C PRO A 25 1.13 6.63 -12.66
N ALA A 26 2.32 6.33 -13.19
CA ALA A 26 3.30 5.50 -12.49
C ALA A 26 3.64 6.02 -11.08
N MET A 27 3.73 7.35 -10.92
CA MET A 27 3.98 7.99 -9.62
C MET A 27 2.91 7.64 -8.58
N GLU A 28 1.63 7.65 -8.96
CA GLU A 28 0.52 7.30 -8.07
C GLU A 28 0.57 5.82 -7.66
N ILE A 29 0.99 4.95 -8.58
CA ILE A 29 1.21 3.53 -8.30
C ILE A 29 2.33 3.35 -7.27
N TYR A 30 3.48 4.01 -7.46
CA TYR A 30 4.59 3.91 -6.51
C TYR A 30 4.23 4.48 -5.13
N LEU A 31 3.52 5.62 -5.08
CA LEU A 31 3.05 6.21 -3.83
C LEU A 31 2.09 5.29 -3.09
N ALA A 32 1.16 4.63 -3.79
CA ALA A 32 0.23 3.69 -3.19
C ALA A 32 0.96 2.48 -2.56
N ILE A 33 1.98 1.96 -3.23
CA ILE A 33 2.81 0.85 -2.72
C ILE A 33 3.61 1.30 -1.50
N ALA A 34 4.26 2.46 -1.57
CA ALA A 34 5.05 3.01 -0.46
C ALA A 34 4.20 3.25 0.79
N GLN A 35 2.99 3.81 0.61
CA GLN A 35 2.05 4.02 1.71
C GLN A 35 1.59 2.69 2.33
N ALA A 36 1.30 1.69 1.50
CA ALA A 36 0.91 0.37 1.99
C ALA A 36 2.05 -0.32 2.78
N GLN A 37 3.30 -0.15 2.33
CA GLN A 37 4.48 -0.68 3.01
C GLN A 37 4.66 -0.01 4.37
N TYR A 38 4.61 1.33 4.42
CA TYR A 38 4.68 2.09 5.67
C TYR A 38 3.60 1.66 6.67
N ASN A 39 2.36 1.46 6.20
CA ASN A 39 1.26 1.02 7.07
C ASN A 39 1.49 -0.38 7.65
N GLU A 40 2.12 -1.28 6.89
CA GLU A 40 2.46 -2.62 7.38
C GLU A 40 3.57 -2.55 8.42
N ASP A 41 4.64 -1.80 8.13
CA ASP A 41 5.76 -1.64 9.04
C ASP A 41 5.32 -0.98 10.36
N MET A 42 4.43 0.01 10.33
CA MET A 42 3.87 0.63 11.53
C MET A 42 2.95 -0.29 12.34
N LYS A 43 2.30 -1.27 11.70
CA LYS A 43 1.52 -2.30 12.43
C LYS A 43 2.44 -3.25 13.18
N GLU A 44 3.55 -3.64 12.57
CA GLU A 44 4.56 -4.50 13.20
C GLU A 44 5.14 -3.81 14.44
N VAL A 45 5.49 -2.52 14.36
CA VAL A 45 6.02 -1.74 15.50
C VAL A 45 5.05 -1.70 16.68
N ASN A 46 3.76 -1.46 16.43
CA ASN A 46 2.76 -1.44 17.49
C ASN A 46 2.54 -2.83 18.12
N HIS A 47 2.69 -3.92 17.34
CA HIS A 47 2.55 -5.28 17.88
C HIS A 47 3.77 -5.74 18.70
N GLU A 48 4.98 -5.29 18.37
CA GLU A 48 6.17 -5.54 19.20
C GLU A 48 6.17 -4.73 20.50
N SER A 49 5.44 -3.61 20.54
CA SER A 49 5.34 -2.74 21.74
C SER A 49 4.38 -3.28 22.81
N ASP A 50 3.52 -4.24 22.45
CA ASP A 50 2.47 -4.83 23.30
C ASP A 50 2.87 -6.22 23.87
N LEU A 51 4.12 -6.66 23.66
CA LEU A 51 4.70 -7.92 24.17
C LEU A 51 5.76 -7.65 25.26
#